data_AF-A0AAD2J4S1-F1
#
_entry.id   AF-A0AAD2J4S1-F1
#
_cell.length_a   1.000
_cell.length_b   1.000
_cell.length_c   1.000
_cell.angle_alpha   90.00
_cell.angle_beta   90.00
_cell.angle_gamma   90.00
#
_symmetry.space_group_name_H-M   'P 1'
#
loop_
_entity.id
_entity.type
_entity.pdbx_description
1 polymer ?
#
loop_
_entity_poly.entity_id
_entity_poly.type
_entity_poly.pdbx_seq_one_letter_code
_entity_poly.pdbx_strand_id
1 'polypeptide(L)' 'MRTAYDLLMTAPDDQITRCRLAHTAIGAGDWQEAAHFLRNAARESAGSAWGQDAAALASFCQARVAAGAGSRA' A
#
# COMPACT_ATOMS: atom_id res chain seq x y z
N MET A 1 -9.40 2.22 7.69
CA MET A 1 -8.25 1.82 6.86
C MET A 1 -7.17 1.30 7.78
N ARG A 2 -6.68 0.09 7.57
CA ARG A 2 -5.54 -0.47 8.32
C ARG A 2 -4.25 0.30 8.02
N THR A 3 -3.32 0.37 8.98
CA THR A 3 -1.97 0.86 8.69
C THR A 3 -1.19 -0.18 7.86
N ALA A 4 -0.05 0.21 7.29
CA ALA A 4 0.82 -0.72 6.59
C ALA A 4 1.32 -1.86 7.51
N TYR A 5 1.53 -1.55 8.80
CA TYR A 5 1.91 -2.53 9.80
C TYR A 5 0.79 -3.53 10.09
N ASP A 6 -0.44 -3.06 10.31
CA ASP A 6 -1.60 -3.93 10.54
C ASP A 6 -1.90 -4.83 9.33
N LEU A 7 -1.72 -4.29 8.12
CA LEU A 7 -1.87 -5.03 6.87
C LEU A 7 -0.80 -6.13 6.76
N LEU A 8 0.45 -5.84 7.15
CA LEU A 8 1.55 -6.80 7.17
C LEU A 8 1.35 -7.92 8.21
N MET A 9 0.88 -7.59 9.42
CA MET A 9 0.64 -8.58 10.48
C MET A 9 -0.47 -9.59 10.13
N THR A 10 -1.30 -9.27 9.14
CA THR A 10 -2.42 -10.09 8.69
C THR A 10 -2.30 -10.51 7.23
N ALA A 11 -1.11 -10.34 6.63
CA ALA A 11 -0.86 -10.64 5.24
C ALA A 11 -0.93 -12.15 4.97
N PRO A 12 -1.63 -12.58 3.91
CA PRO A 12 -1.47 -13.92 3.35
C PRO A 12 -0.01 -14.21 2.99
N ASP A 13 0.43 -15.46 3.11
CA ASP A 13 1.84 -15.86 2.91
C ASP A 13 2.42 -15.41 1.56
N ASP A 14 1.62 -15.50 0.50
CA ASP A 14 1.97 -15.09 -0.87
C ASP A 14 2.09 -13.57 -1.04
N GLN A 15 1.61 -12.79 -0.07
CA GLN A 15 1.61 -11.33 -0.08
C GLN A 15 2.56 -10.69 0.94
N ILE A 16 3.14 -11.46 1.88
CA ILE A 16 4.07 -10.95 2.91
C ILE A 16 5.19 -10.11 2.30
N THR A 17 5.82 -10.59 1.23
CA THR A 17 6.92 -9.88 0.57
C THR A 17 6.48 -8.52 0.02
N ARG A 18 5.33 -8.44 -0.67
CA ARG A 18 4.81 -7.16 -1.20
C ARG A 18 4.44 -6.20 -0.07
N CYS A 19 3.88 -6.69 1.04
CA CYS A 19 3.57 -5.85 2.19
C CYS A 19 4.81 -5.32 2.90
N ARG A 20 5.88 -6.10 3.00
CA ARG A 20 7.17 -5.61 3.54
C ARG A 20 7.74 -4.50 2.66
N LEU A 21 7.72 -4.69 1.33
CA LEU A 21 8.19 -3.67 0.39
C LEU A 21 7.36 -2.38 0.50
N ALA A 22 6.03 -2.49 0.55
CA ALA A 22 5.15 -1.35 0.75
C ALA A 22 5.41 -0.62 2.08
N HIS A 23 5.60 -1.37 3.17
CA HIS A 23 5.90 -0.81 4.49
C HIS A 23 7.23 -0.03 4.48
N THR A 24 8.27 -0.60 3.87
CA THR A 24 9.57 0.08 3.70
C THR A 24 9.45 1.34 2.86
N ALA A 25 8.78 1.29 1.70
CA ALA A 25 8.57 2.44 0.83
C ALA A 25 7.78 3.57 1.54
N ILE A 26 6.77 3.23 2.34
CA ILE A 26 6.04 4.21 3.17
C ILE A 26 6.97 4.89 4.18
N GLY A 27 7.85 4.11 4.84
CA GLY A 27 8.83 4.65 5.78
C GLY A 27 9.85 5.60 5.13
N ALA A 28 10.21 5.34 3.86
CA ALA A 28 11.09 6.19 3.06
C ALA A 28 10.39 7.42 2.45
N GLY A 29 9.05 7.45 2.44
CA GLY A 29 8.26 8.47 1.77
C GLY A 29 8.09 8.24 0.26
N ASP A 30 8.43 7.05 -0.24
CA ASP A 30 8.29 6.64 -1.64
C ASP A 30 6.84 6.22 -1.94
N TRP A 31 5.92 7.18 -1.84
CA TRP A 31 4.48 6.95 -1.90
C TRP A 31 4.01 6.28 -3.20
N GLN A 32 4.66 6.56 -4.32
CA GLN A 32 4.32 5.97 -5.62
C GLN A 32 4.66 4.48 -5.67
N GLU A 33 5.81 4.09 -5.13
CA GLU A 33 6.24 2.70 -5.06
C GLU A 33 5.39 1.90 -4.07
N ALA A 34 5.10 2.48 -2.89
CA ALA A 34 4.15 1.90 -1.94
C ALA A 34 2.79 1.61 -2.58
N ALA A 35 2.23 2.59 -3.32
CA ALA A 35 0.97 2.42 -4.03
C ALA A 35 1.03 1.30 -5.08
N HIS A 36 2.17 1.15 -5.78
CA HIS A 36 2.36 0.08 -6.76
C HIS A 36 2.28 -1.32 -6.11
N PHE A 37 3.05 -1.55 -5.05
CA PHE A 37 3.05 -2.85 -4.36
C PHE A 37 1.68 -3.20 -3.78
N LEU A 38 1.01 -2.23 -3.16
CA LEU A 38 -0.30 -2.44 -2.54
C LEU A 38 -1.40 -2.70 -3.57
N ARG A 39 -1.39 -2.03 -4.73
CA ARG A 39 -2.34 -2.32 -5.82
C ARG A 39 -2.17 -3.74 -6.37
N ASN A 40 -0.93 -4.19 -6.53
CA ASN A 40 -0.67 -5.55 -7.00
C ASN A 40 -1.17 -6.58 -5.97
N ALA A 41 -0.86 -6.38 -4.68
CA ALA A 41 -1.35 -7.25 -3.62
C ALA A 41 -2.89 -7.28 -3.55
N ALA A 42 -3.54 -6.12 -3.65
CA ALA A 42 -5.00 -6.03 -3.68
C ALA A 42 -5.62 -6.76 -4.87
N ARG A 43 -5.01 -6.65 -6.06
CA ARG A 43 -5.47 -7.33 -7.28
C ARG A 43 -5.34 -8.85 -7.16
N GLU A 44 -4.23 -9.33 -6.63
CA GLU A 44 -4.00 -10.77 -6.43
C GLU A 44 -4.87 -11.34 -5.30
N SER A 45 -5.25 -10.51 -4.32
CA SER A 45 -6.15 -10.87 -3.22
C SER A 45 -7.61 -10.42 -3.45
N ALA A 46 -8.02 -10.24 -4.70
CA ALA A 46 -9.34 -9.73 -5.05
C ALA A 46 -10.46 -10.61 -4.45
N GLY A 47 -11.50 -9.97 -3.91
CA GLY A 47 -12.62 -10.65 -3.24
C GLY A 47 -12.40 -10.94 -1.76
N SER A 48 -11.20 -10.73 -1.22
CA SER A 48 -10.94 -10.81 0.23
C SER A 48 -11.07 -9.46 0.93
N ALA A 49 -11.42 -9.47 2.22
CA ALA A 49 -11.42 -8.26 3.06
C ALA A 49 -10.01 -7.65 3.18
N TRP A 50 -8.98 -8.50 3.24
CA TRP A 50 -7.59 -8.05 3.26
C TRP A 50 -7.19 -7.30 1.98
N GLY A 51 -7.60 -7.81 0.81
CA GLY A 51 -7.37 -7.15 -0.47
C GLY A 51 -8.06 -5.79 -0.60
N GLN A 52 -9.26 -5.62 0.00
CA GLN A 52 -9.94 -4.33 0.07
C GLN A 52 -9.16 -3.32 0.94
N ASP A 53 -8.63 -3.76 2.07
CA ASP A 53 -7.78 -2.91 2.91
C ASP A 53 -6.47 -2.53 2.22
N ALA A 54 -5.85 -3.46 1.49
CA ALA A 54 -4.69 -3.17 0.64
C ALA A 54 -5.01 -2.12 -0.43
N ALA A 55 -6.18 -2.21 -1.09
CA ALA A 55 -6.62 -1.23 -2.08
C ALA A 55 -6.87 0.16 -1.48
N ALA A 56 -7.46 0.21 -0.27
CA ALA A 56 -7.69 1.46 0.44
C ALA A 56 -6.35 2.14 0.81
N LEU A 57 -5.39 1.38 1.32
CA LEU A 57 -4.06 1.89 1.64
C LEU A 57 -3.29 2.32 0.38
N ALA A 58 -3.44 1.61 -0.73
CA ALA A 58 -2.86 2.00 -2.01
C ALA A 58 -3.41 3.35 -2.50
N SER A 59 -4.73 3.56 -2.34
CA SER A 59 -5.40 4.82 -2.70
C SER A 59 -4.91 5.98 -1.83
N PHE A 60 -4.70 5.74 -0.53
CA PHE A 60 -4.07 6.72 0.36
C PHE A 60 -2.66 7.09 -0.10
N CYS A 61 -1.82 6.11 -0.43
CA CYS A 61 -0.46 6.37 -0.93
C CYS A 61 -0.50 7.19 -2.24
N GLN A 62 -1.44 6.89 -3.13
CA GLN A 62 -1.62 7.66 -4.36
C GLN A 62 -2.03 9.11 -4.10
N ALA A 63 -2.90 9.35 -3.11
CA ALA A 63 -3.27 10.71 -2.71
C ALA A 63 -2.07 11.49 -2.14
N ARG A 64 -1.15 10.81 -1.43
CA ARG A 64 0.11 11.42 -0.94
C ARG A 64 1.03 11.86 -2.09
N VAL A 65 1.10 11.08 -3.17
CA VAL A 65 1.83 11.47 -4.39
C VAL A 65 1.25 12.77 -4.95
N ALA A 66 -0.07 12.84 -5.10
CA ALA A 66 -0.74 14.04 -5.64
C ALA A 66 -0.54 15.27 -4.75
N ALA A 67 -0.62 15.11 -3.43
CA ALA A 67 -0.37 16.18 -2.47
C ALA A 67 1.08 16.69 -2.51
N GLY A 68 2.06 15.79 -2.67
CA GLY A 68 3.47 16.17 -2.79
C GLY A 68 3.82 16.85 -4.11
N ALA A 69 3.10 16.57 -5.19
CA ALA A 69 3.26 17.25 -6.48
C ALA A 69 2.81 18.72 -6.42
N GLY A 70 1.81 19.05 -5.59
CA GLY A 70 1.33 20.42 -5.39
C GLY A 70 2.25 21.32 -4.56
N SER A 71 3.18 20.75 -3.77
CA SER A 71 4.14 21.53 -2.97
C SER A 71 5.43 21.90 -3.72
N ARG A 72 5.56 21.53 -5.00
CA ARG A 72 6.72 21.83 -5.86
C ARG A 72 6.43 22.89 -6.94
N ALA A 73 5.27 23.55 -6.89
CA ALA A 73 4.89 24.67 -7.76
C ALA A 73 4.94 25.98 -6.97
#